data_AF-A0A9P6T7Q0-F1
#
_entry.id   AF-A0A9P6T7Q0-F1
#
_cell.length_a   1.000
_cell.length_b   1.000
_cell.length_c   1.000
_cell.angle_alpha   90.00
_cell.angle_beta   90.00
_cell.angle_gamma   90.00
#
_symmetry.space_group_name_H-M   'P 1'
#
loop_
_entity.id
_entity.type
_entity.pdbx_description
1 polymer ?
#
loop_
_entity_poly.entity_id
_entity_poly.type
_entity_poly.pdbx_seq_one_letter_code
_entity_poly.pdbx_strand_id
1 'polypeptide(L)'
;MGFSFGDFNQICSSAALIVCPLMGSTNGIGIQPNCYARNVELNGLILFQPAVLFVHIIALLMLAIMILHIKSKYTAVGRKEIVLFFYFYTIVTLLSFFLDGGIIPSSSSLYPWFAAAQTAMVCATFWCLLVNGFVGFQFAEDGTPLSLWSLRGSCAAVFGIAFFIAISTFKSLASFSPSKPAALWILMYIFNGACLAIYVVLQLLLVMRTLDDRWPIGDILFGLGFFTVGLVLIYGFSQTICDAITHYVDGLFFSQLCFLLSVMMVYKYWDSITKEDLEFSVGSKQAVWDISAKEGLLAQDEPSDFYGSAPGMTSPANSHLPPSNHSVGYPPHMGGGGPKYGGY
;
A
#
# COMPACT_ATOMS: atom_id res chain seq x y z
N MET A 1 17.37 -29.38 -11.69
CA MET A 1 16.17 -28.57 -12.00
C MET A 1 16.69 -27.24 -12.53
N GLY A 2 16.62 -27.00 -13.83
CA GLY A 2 17.20 -25.80 -14.45
C GLY A 2 16.09 -24.96 -15.05
N PHE A 3 15.86 -23.78 -14.49
CA PHE A 3 14.92 -22.80 -15.03
C PHE A 3 15.31 -22.45 -16.46
N SER A 4 14.43 -22.75 -17.42
CA SER A 4 14.63 -22.33 -18.80
C SER A 4 14.13 -20.90 -18.97
N PHE A 5 14.98 -20.04 -19.52
CA PHE A 5 14.65 -18.65 -19.78
C PHE A 5 13.43 -18.54 -20.69
N GLY A 6 12.44 -17.73 -20.29
CA GLY A 6 11.24 -17.47 -21.09
C GLY A 6 10.22 -18.61 -21.15
N ASP A 7 10.38 -19.67 -20.35
CA ASP A 7 9.45 -20.79 -20.26
C ASP A 7 8.73 -20.82 -18.90
N PHE A 8 7.43 -21.10 -18.93
CA PHE A 8 6.58 -21.26 -17.75
C PHE A 8 6.33 -22.73 -17.39
N ASN A 9 6.69 -23.71 -18.22
CA ASN A 9 6.38 -25.12 -17.98
C ASN A 9 6.84 -25.62 -16.60
N GLN A 10 8.10 -25.35 -16.22
CA GLN A 10 8.63 -25.78 -14.93
C GLN A 10 8.04 -24.99 -13.75
N ILE A 11 7.82 -23.69 -13.95
CA ILE A 11 7.26 -22.81 -12.92
C ILE A 11 5.82 -23.21 -12.60
N CYS A 12 5.02 -23.40 -13.64
CA CYS A 12 3.60 -23.74 -13.54
C CYS A 12 3.33 -25.18 -13.14
N SER A 13 4.24 -26.12 -13.44
CA SER A 13 4.16 -27.48 -12.90
C SER A 13 4.51 -27.54 -11.40
N SER A 14 5.22 -26.53 -10.88
CA SER A 14 5.65 -26.47 -9.47
C SER A 14 4.70 -25.65 -8.59
N ALA A 15 4.09 -24.59 -9.12
CA ALA A 15 3.22 -23.68 -8.40
C ALA A 15 1.98 -23.30 -9.20
N ALA A 16 0.84 -23.20 -8.52
CA ALA A 16 -0.46 -22.83 -9.12
C ALA A 16 -0.60 -21.32 -9.32
N LEU A 17 0.25 -20.69 -10.14
CA LEU A 17 0.13 -19.24 -10.39
C LEU A 17 -1.11 -18.92 -11.23
N ILE A 18 -1.67 -17.73 -11.02
CA ILE A 18 -2.82 -17.18 -11.76
C ILE A 18 -2.64 -17.24 -13.29
N VAL A 19 -1.42 -17.04 -13.79
CA VAL A 19 -1.14 -17.09 -15.23
C VAL A 19 -1.15 -18.51 -15.80
N CYS A 20 -0.84 -19.54 -15.00
CA CYS A 20 -0.56 -20.90 -15.47
C CYS A 20 -1.71 -21.57 -16.26
N PRO A 21 -2.99 -21.41 -15.89
CA PRO A 21 -4.11 -21.93 -16.69
C PRO A 21 -4.23 -21.33 -18.09
N LEU A 22 -3.50 -20.25 -18.39
CA LEU A 22 -3.51 -19.56 -19.68
C LEU A 22 -2.22 -19.78 -20.49
N MET A 23 -1.25 -20.49 -19.93
CA MET A 23 0.05 -20.75 -20.54
C MET A 23 0.19 -22.21 -20.98
N GLY A 24 1.05 -22.47 -21.96
CA GLY A 24 1.44 -23.83 -22.35
C GLY A 24 1.27 -24.12 -23.83
N SER A 25 1.96 -25.18 -24.28
CA SER A 25 1.96 -25.62 -25.68
C SER A 25 0.98 -26.77 -25.97
N THR A 26 0.34 -27.34 -24.94
CA THR A 26 -0.48 -28.54 -25.05
C THR A 26 -1.94 -28.21 -25.37
N ASN A 27 -2.30 -28.25 -26.65
CA ASN A 27 -3.67 -28.41 -27.16
C ASN A 27 -4.74 -27.45 -26.60
N GLY A 28 -4.37 -26.24 -26.15
CA GLY A 28 -5.31 -25.27 -25.58
C GLY A 28 -5.73 -25.53 -24.14
N ILE A 29 -5.08 -26.47 -23.44
CA ILE A 29 -5.29 -26.75 -22.02
C ILE A 29 -4.09 -26.17 -21.26
N GLY A 30 -4.35 -25.26 -20.31
CA GLY A 30 -3.32 -24.60 -19.51
C GLY A 30 -2.46 -25.58 -18.69
N ILE A 31 -1.28 -25.12 -18.25
CA ILE A 31 -0.37 -25.95 -17.45
C ILE A 31 -0.95 -26.10 -16.03
N GLN A 32 -1.17 -27.34 -15.61
CA GLN A 32 -1.60 -27.67 -14.26
C GLN A 32 -0.39 -27.98 -13.35
N PRO A 33 -0.39 -27.52 -12.10
CA PRO A 33 0.62 -27.92 -11.11
C PRO A 33 0.52 -29.40 -10.76
N ASN A 34 1.65 -30.04 -10.51
CA ASN A 34 1.71 -31.46 -10.12
C ASN A 34 1.06 -31.72 -8.74
N CYS A 35 1.14 -30.73 -7.84
CA CYS A 35 0.52 -30.77 -6.53
C CYS A 35 -0.11 -29.41 -6.24
N TYR A 36 -1.37 -29.40 -5.80
CA TYR A 36 -2.10 -28.22 -5.36
C TYR A 36 -2.99 -28.56 -4.17
N ALA A 37 -3.38 -27.54 -3.40
CA ALA A 37 -4.25 -27.72 -2.25
C ALA A 37 -5.66 -28.21 -2.65
N ARG A 38 -6.27 -29.07 -1.83
CA ARG A 38 -7.61 -29.61 -2.09
C ARG A 38 -8.65 -28.51 -2.16
N ASN A 39 -9.56 -28.65 -3.11
CA ASN A 39 -10.71 -27.77 -3.24
C ASN A 39 -11.77 -28.14 -2.18
N VAL A 40 -12.54 -27.15 -1.74
CA VAL A 40 -13.64 -27.34 -0.80
C VAL A 40 -14.93 -26.91 -1.47
N GLU A 41 -15.94 -27.76 -1.39
CA GLU A 41 -17.28 -27.43 -1.88
C GLU A 41 -18.08 -26.77 -0.76
N LEU A 42 -18.56 -25.55 -1.00
CA LEU A 42 -19.42 -24.79 -0.09
C LEU A 42 -20.71 -24.43 -0.84
N ASN A 43 -21.82 -25.06 -0.46
CA ASN A 43 -23.15 -24.76 -0.99
C ASN A 43 -23.23 -24.82 -2.55
N GLY A 44 -22.59 -25.81 -3.16
CA GLY A 44 -22.52 -25.98 -4.62
C GLY A 44 -21.47 -25.12 -5.34
N LEU A 45 -20.71 -24.28 -4.62
CA LEU A 45 -19.54 -23.56 -5.16
C LEU A 45 -18.25 -24.31 -4.78
N ILE A 46 -17.44 -24.65 -5.76
CA ILE A 46 -16.11 -25.24 -5.53
C ILE A 46 -15.12 -24.09 -5.32
N LEU A 47 -14.67 -23.91 -4.08
CA LEU A 47 -13.59 -22.98 -3.75
C LEU A 47 -12.25 -23.65 -3.94
N PHE A 48 -11.40 -22.98 -4.71
CA PHE A 48 -10.02 -23.37 -4.90
C PHE A 48 -9.15 -22.75 -3.80
N GLN A 49 -8.18 -23.52 -3.31
CA GLN A 49 -7.14 -23.06 -2.38
C GLN A 49 -7.65 -22.22 -1.19
N PRO A 50 -8.55 -22.74 -0.34
CA PRO A 50 -9.17 -21.97 0.75
C PRO A 50 -8.16 -21.41 1.76
N ALA A 51 -7.03 -22.08 1.96
CA ALA A 51 -5.95 -21.58 2.83
C ALA A 51 -5.37 -20.25 2.31
N VAL A 52 -5.15 -20.13 0.99
CA VAL A 52 -4.63 -18.91 0.37
C VAL A 52 -5.65 -17.77 0.47
N LEU A 53 -6.93 -18.07 0.28
CA LEU A 53 -8.01 -17.09 0.47
C LEU A 53 -8.04 -16.49 1.87
N PHE A 54 -7.77 -17.30 2.89
CA PHE A 54 -7.68 -16.80 4.27
C PHE A 54 -6.53 -15.79 4.45
N VAL A 55 -5.38 -16.06 3.82
CA VAL A 55 -4.24 -15.13 3.82
C VAL A 55 -4.58 -13.83 3.11
N HIS A 56 -5.27 -13.88 1.97
CA HIS A 56 -5.74 -12.68 1.27
C HIS A 56 -6.69 -11.83 2.12
N ILE A 57 -7.58 -12.45 2.91
CA ILE A 57 -8.46 -11.71 3.85
C ILE A 57 -7.63 -11.01 4.94
N ILE A 58 -6.67 -11.71 5.54
CA ILE A 58 -5.75 -11.13 6.52
C ILE A 58 -4.96 -9.97 5.89
N ALA A 59 -4.46 -10.15 4.66
CA ALA A 59 -3.73 -9.14 3.93
C ALA A 59 -4.58 -7.88 3.72
N LEU A 60 -5.84 -8.01 3.31
CA LEU A 60 -6.77 -6.89 3.15
C LEU A 60 -7.04 -6.16 4.47
N LEU A 61 -7.23 -6.89 5.57
CA LEU A 61 -7.40 -6.30 6.91
C LEU A 61 -6.15 -5.50 7.31
N MET A 62 -4.97 -6.09 7.16
CA MET A 62 -3.71 -5.44 7.50
C MET A 62 -3.45 -4.20 6.63
N LEU A 63 -3.77 -4.27 5.34
CA LEU A 63 -3.68 -3.14 4.43
C LEU A 63 -4.61 -2.00 4.84
N ALA A 64 -5.84 -2.30 5.24
CA ALA A 64 -6.76 -1.29 5.73
C ALA A 64 -6.19 -0.56 6.96
N ILE A 65 -5.65 -1.30 7.93
CA ILE A 65 -5.04 -0.72 9.14
C ILE A 65 -3.84 0.16 8.78
N MET A 66 -2.92 -0.33 7.93
CA MET A 66 -1.75 0.45 7.50
C MET A 66 -2.15 1.73 6.77
N ILE A 67 -3.12 1.67 5.86
CA ILE A 67 -3.62 2.85 5.13
C ILE A 67 -4.22 3.87 6.11
N LEU A 68 -4.98 3.43 7.12
CA LEU A 68 -5.53 4.31 8.14
C LEU A 68 -4.42 5.01 8.95
N HIS A 69 -3.38 4.28 9.37
CA HIS A 69 -2.24 4.87 10.09
C HIS A 69 -1.47 5.88 9.23
N ILE A 70 -1.20 5.56 7.96
CA ILE A 70 -0.51 6.51 7.06
C ILE A 70 -1.33 7.80 6.90
N LYS A 71 -2.65 7.68 6.74
CA LYS A 71 -3.54 8.83 6.60
C LYS A 71 -3.70 9.64 7.89
N SER A 72 -3.38 9.05 9.05
CA SER A 72 -3.44 9.75 10.34
C SER A 72 -2.26 10.71 10.56
N LYS A 73 -1.12 10.54 9.85
CA LYS A 73 0.00 11.48 9.87
C LYS A 73 -0.30 12.72 9.02
N TYR A 74 -0.05 13.92 9.54
CA TYR A 74 -0.39 15.18 8.86
C TYR A 74 0.73 15.75 7.98
N THR A 75 1.99 15.60 8.39
CA THR A 75 3.18 16.26 7.79
C THR A 75 4.23 15.30 7.22
N ALA A 76 3.91 14.00 7.13
CA ALA A 76 4.86 12.99 6.67
C ALA A 76 5.22 13.12 5.18
N VAL A 77 6.53 13.07 4.93
CA VAL A 77 7.13 12.99 3.59
C VAL A 77 6.67 11.69 2.91
N GLY A 78 6.21 11.82 1.67
CA GLY A 78 5.84 10.75 0.76
C GLY A 78 4.51 10.12 1.08
N ARG A 79 3.72 10.74 1.97
CA ARG A 79 2.47 10.17 2.49
C ARG A 79 1.47 9.86 1.38
N LYS A 80 1.33 10.73 0.38
CA LYS A 80 0.32 10.53 -0.69
C LYS A 80 0.80 9.51 -1.72
N GLU A 81 2.10 9.46 -1.94
CA GLU A 81 2.82 8.60 -2.86
C GLU A 81 2.84 7.15 -2.35
N ILE A 82 3.16 6.94 -1.07
CA ILE A 82 3.22 5.60 -0.48
C ILE A 82 1.82 5.00 -0.31
N VAL A 83 0.80 5.82 -0.04
CA VAL A 83 -0.60 5.35 0.01
C VAL A 83 -1.03 4.79 -1.35
N LEU A 84 -0.54 5.34 -2.46
CA LEU A 84 -0.82 4.79 -3.79
C LEU A 84 -0.26 3.37 -3.95
N PHE A 85 0.93 3.10 -3.43
CA PHE A 85 1.52 1.75 -3.42
C PHE A 85 0.62 0.76 -2.66
N PHE A 86 0.13 1.13 -1.47
CA PHE A 86 -0.79 0.27 -0.70
C PHE A 86 -2.15 0.10 -1.38
N TYR A 87 -2.65 1.11 -2.09
CA TYR A 87 -3.87 0.96 -2.91
C TYR A 87 -3.66 -0.02 -4.07
N PHE A 88 -2.52 0.03 -4.76
CA PHE A 88 -2.24 -0.93 -5.82
C PHE A 88 -2.10 -2.34 -5.27
N TYR A 89 -1.38 -2.54 -4.18
CA TYR A 89 -1.28 -3.85 -3.54
C TYR A 89 -2.64 -4.36 -3.03
N THR A 90 -3.54 -3.48 -2.57
CA THR A 90 -4.93 -3.83 -2.25
C THR A 90 -5.68 -4.35 -3.48
N ILE A 91 -5.57 -3.67 -4.62
CA ILE A 91 -6.20 -4.11 -5.87
C ILE A 91 -5.61 -5.45 -6.34
N VAL A 92 -4.28 -5.63 -6.27
CA VAL A 92 -3.62 -6.91 -6.57
C VAL A 92 -4.17 -8.02 -5.69
N THR A 93 -4.29 -7.78 -4.38
CA THR A 93 -4.80 -8.78 -3.42
C THR A 93 -6.26 -9.12 -3.69
N LEU A 94 -7.10 -8.12 -4.01
CA LEU A 94 -8.50 -8.35 -4.38
C LEU A 94 -8.63 -9.17 -5.68
N LEU A 95 -7.88 -8.82 -6.71
CA LEU A 95 -7.89 -9.58 -7.97
C LEU A 95 -7.38 -11.01 -7.74
N SER A 96 -6.33 -11.18 -6.94
CA SER A 96 -5.79 -12.50 -6.60
C SER A 96 -6.79 -13.33 -5.78
N PHE A 97 -7.54 -12.72 -4.86
CA PHE A 97 -8.62 -13.39 -4.13
C PHE A 97 -9.69 -13.98 -5.06
N PHE A 98 -10.13 -13.24 -6.09
CA PHE A 98 -11.12 -13.75 -7.04
C PHE A 98 -10.58 -14.85 -7.96
N LEU A 99 -9.30 -14.78 -8.32
CA LEU A 99 -8.65 -15.70 -9.26
C LEU A 99 -8.18 -16.98 -8.57
N ASP A 100 -7.45 -16.88 -7.46
CA ASP A 100 -6.95 -18.02 -6.68
C ASP A 100 -8.11 -18.81 -6.05
N GLY A 101 -9.20 -18.12 -5.66
CA GLY A 101 -10.39 -18.76 -5.09
C GLY A 101 -11.26 -19.50 -6.09
N GLY A 102 -11.00 -19.33 -7.39
CA GLY A 102 -11.84 -19.86 -8.47
C GLY A 102 -13.26 -19.29 -8.50
N ILE A 103 -13.50 -18.15 -7.85
CA ILE A 103 -14.76 -17.38 -7.99
C ILE A 103 -14.95 -16.98 -9.45
N ILE A 104 -13.85 -16.59 -10.10
CA ILE A 104 -13.76 -16.53 -11.56
C ILE A 104 -13.06 -17.81 -12.00
N PRO A 105 -13.79 -18.81 -12.53
CA PRO A 105 -13.18 -20.07 -12.94
C PRO A 105 -12.31 -19.86 -14.18
N SER A 106 -11.23 -20.63 -14.29
CA SER A 106 -10.30 -20.59 -15.43
C SER A 106 -10.93 -20.94 -16.78
N SER A 107 -12.07 -21.63 -16.76
CA SER A 107 -12.89 -21.92 -17.95
C SER A 107 -13.69 -20.73 -18.47
N SER A 108 -13.84 -19.67 -17.67
CA SER A 108 -14.58 -18.48 -18.07
C SER A 108 -13.82 -17.64 -19.08
N SER A 109 -14.53 -17.08 -20.06
CA SER A 109 -13.97 -16.13 -21.03
C SER A 109 -13.46 -14.83 -20.39
N LEU A 110 -13.87 -14.55 -19.15
CA LEU A 110 -13.43 -13.40 -18.37
C LEU A 110 -12.07 -13.62 -17.71
N TYR A 111 -11.69 -14.87 -17.41
CA TYR A 111 -10.47 -15.18 -16.67
C TYR A 111 -9.20 -14.57 -17.28
N PRO A 112 -8.96 -14.62 -18.61
CA PRO A 112 -7.77 -14.00 -19.21
C PRO A 112 -7.66 -12.50 -18.99
N TRP A 113 -8.79 -11.79 -18.94
CA TRP A 113 -8.82 -10.34 -18.74
C TRP A 113 -8.48 -9.96 -17.30
N PHE A 114 -9.05 -10.69 -16.33
CA PHE A 114 -8.75 -10.47 -14.92
C PHE A 114 -7.33 -10.90 -14.56
N ALA A 115 -6.84 -12.02 -15.12
CA ALA A 115 -5.45 -12.45 -14.97
C ALA A 115 -4.46 -11.44 -15.57
N ALA A 116 -4.78 -10.85 -16.74
CA ALA A 116 -3.97 -9.80 -17.34
C ALA A 116 -3.98 -8.53 -16.48
N ALA A 117 -5.14 -8.12 -15.96
CA ALA A 117 -5.27 -6.98 -15.06
C ALA A 117 -4.47 -7.20 -13.76
N GLN A 118 -4.55 -8.39 -13.17
CA GLN A 118 -3.79 -8.74 -11.97
C GLN A 118 -2.29 -8.67 -12.23
N THR A 119 -1.81 -9.29 -13.32
CA THR A 119 -0.38 -9.28 -13.68
C THR A 119 0.12 -7.85 -13.94
N ALA A 120 -0.68 -7.04 -14.63
CA ALA A 120 -0.36 -5.64 -14.89
C ALA A 120 -0.33 -4.79 -13.61
N MET A 121 -1.27 -5.02 -12.69
CA MET A 121 -1.29 -4.35 -11.39
C MET A 121 -0.08 -4.74 -10.53
N VAL A 122 0.38 -6.00 -10.60
CA VAL A 122 1.62 -6.41 -9.93
C VAL A 122 2.81 -5.60 -10.46
N CYS A 123 2.97 -5.51 -11.78
CA CYS A 123 4.06 -4.72 -12.37
C CYS A 123 3.96 -3.22 -12.04
N ALA A 124 2.75 -2.66 -12.06
CA ALA A 124 2.52 -1.29 -11.63
C ALA A 124 2.85 -1.07 -10.14
N THR A 125 2.63 -2.08 -9.28
CA THR A 125 2.99 -2.05 -7.86
C THR A 125 4.50 -2.00 -7.65
N PHE A 126 5.26 -2.84 -8.35
CA PHE A 126 6.73 -2.82 -8.31
C PHE A 126 7.31 -1.51 -8.86
N TRP A 127 6.74 -0.99 -9.96
CA TRP A 127 7.12 0.32 -10.48
C TRP A 127 6.81 1.44 -9.49
N CYS A 128 5.61 1.42 -8.88
CA CYS A 128 5.21 2.39 -7.87
C CYS A 128 6.17 2.37 -6.67
N LEU A 129 6.59 1.18 -6.22
CA LEU A 129 7.59 1.03 -5.16
C LEU A 129 8.92 1.68 -5.54
N LEU A 130 9.41 1.42 -6.76
CA LEU A 130 10.65 2.04 -7.27
C LEU A 130 10.55 3.57 -7.31
N VAL A 131 9.46 4.13 -7.85
CA VAL A 131 9.28 5.59 -7.93
C VAL A 131 9.18 6.21 -6.53
N ASN A 132 8.48 5.56 -5.60
CA ASN A 132 8.47 5.96 -4.19
C ASN A 132 9.89 5.99 -3.59
N GLY A 133 10.76 5.09 -4.03
CA GLY A 133 12.15 5.08 -3.58
C GLY A 133 12.96 6.33 -3.95
N PHE A 134 12.58 7.04 -5.02
CA PHE A 134 13.20 8.31 -5.40
C PHE A 134 12.68 9.51 -4.59
N VAL A 135 11.49 9.40 -3.98
CA VAL A 135 10.89 10.49 -3.19
C VAL A 135 11.77 10.87 -2.00
N GLY A 136 12.43 9.89 -1.38
CA GLY A 136 13.35 10.13 -0.26
C GLY A 136 14.59 10.97 -0.62
N PHE A 137 14.94 11.09 -1.90
CA PHE A 137 16.02 11.96 -2.38
C PHE A 137 15.56 13.38 -2.72
N GLN A 138 14.28 13.69 -2.53
CA GLN A 138 13.68 15.00 -2.80
C GLN A 138 13.95 15.54 -4.21
N PHE A 139 14.09 14.66 -5.21
CA PHE A 139 14.31 15.07 -6.60
C PHE A 139 13.13 15.86 -7.17
N ALA A 140 11.92 15.54 -6.71
CA ALA A 140 10.71 16.31 -6.92
C ALA A 140 10.13 16.69 -5.56
N GLU A 141 9.62 17.91 -5.44
CA GLU A 141 8.98 18.37 -4.21
C GLU A 141 7.75 17.50 -3.92
N ASP A 142 7.78 16.86 -2.76
CA ASP A 142 6.79 15.89 -2.28
C ASP A 142 5.41 16.52 -2.17
N GLY A 143 4.35 15.76 -2.49
CA GLY A 143 2.98 16.25 -2.36
C GLY A 143 2.56 17.31 -3.38
N THR A 144 3.48 17.77 -4.25
CA THR A 144 3.11 18.61 -5.39
C THR A 144 2.19 17.86 -6.35
N PRO A 145 1.24 18.56 -7.02
CA PRO A 145 0.39 17.91 -8.01
C PRO A 145 1.22 17.29 -9.14
N LEU A 146 2.39 17.86 -9.47
CA LEU A 146 3.30 17.32 -10.47
C LEU A 146 3.89 15.96 -10.02
N SER A 147 4.37 15.85 -8.79
CA SER A 147 4.85 14.58 -8.22
C SER A 147 3.76 13.50 -8.31
N LEU A 148 2.54 13.81 -7.84
CA LEU A 148 1.44 12.84 -7.81
C LEU A 148 0.95 12.43 -9.20
N TRP A 149 0.83 13.37 -10.14
CA TRP A 149 0.40 13.05 -11.50
C TRP A 149 1.47 12.31 -12.29
N SER A 150 2.76 12.62 -12.07
CA SER A 150 3.85 11.86 -12.69
C SER A 150 3.94 10.43 -12.16
N LEU A 151 3.76 10.23 -10.84
CA LEU A 151 3.66 8.91 -10.23
C LEU A 151 2.47 8.12 -10.82
N ARG A 152 1.27 8.70 -10.81
CA ARG A 152 0.06 8.04 -11.33
C ARG A 152 0.16 7.75 -12.83
N GLY A 153 0.65 8.70 -13.61
CA GLY A 153 0.81 8.59 -15.06
C GLY A 153 1.83 7.51 -15.45
N SER A 154 2.99 7.48 -14.79
CA SER A 154 4.00 6.45 -15.04
C SER A 154 3.53 5.05 -14.63
N CYS A 155 2.84 4.93 -13.49
CA CYS A 155 2.22 3.67 -13.08
C CYS A 155 1.12 3.22 -14.05
N ALA A 156 0.28 4.14 -14.54
CA ALA A 156 -0.75 3.84 -15.53
C ALA A 156 -0.14 3.40 -16.87
N ALA A 157 0.98 4.00 -17.28
CA ALA A 157 1.71 3.58 -18.47
C ALA A 157 2.27 2.16 -18.32
N VAL A 158 2.93 1.85 -17.20
CA VAL A 158 3.43 0.49 -16.92
C VAL A 158 2.28 -0.51 -16.86
N PHE A 159 1.17 -0.17 -16.22
CA PHE A 159 -0.05 -0.98 -16.21
C PHE A 159 -0.55 -1.25 -17.63
N GLY A 160 -0.68 -0.22 -18.47
CA GLY A 160 -1.16 -0.37 -19.85
C GLY A 160 -0.27 -1.25 -20.71
N ILE A 161 1.05 -1.09 -20.62
CA ILE A 161 2.04 -1.90 -21.34
C ILE A 161 1.99 -3.35 -20.86
N ALA A 162 2.04 -3.58 -19.55
CA ALA A 162 1.98 -4.91 -18.95
C ALA A 162 0.68 -5.63 -19.28
N PHE A 163 -0.45 -4.92 -19.21
CA PHE A 163 -1.76 -5.45 -19.55
C PHE A 163 -1.84 -5.87 -21.00
N PHE A 164 -1.34 -5.02 -21.91
CA PHE A 164 -1.29 -5.33 -23.34
C PHE A 164 -0.43 -6.58 -23.62
N ILE A 165 0.75 -6.68 -23.01
CA ILE A 165 1.62 -7.85 -23.17
C ILE A 165 0.95 -9.12 -22.61
N ALA A 166 0.31 -9.03 -21.44
CA ALA A 166 -0.36 -10.18 -20.83
C ALA A 166 -1.55 -10.67 -21.67
N ILE A 167 -2.47 -9.77 -22.05
CA ILE A 167 -3.66 -10.15 -22.82
C ILE A 167 -3.30 -10.63 -24.23
N SER A 168 -2.31 -10.00 -24.87
CA SER A 168 -1.84 -10.44 -26.19
C SER A 168 -1.18 -11.82 -26.12
N THR A 169 -0.46 -12.11 -25.03
CA THR A 169 0.09 -13.44 -24.77
C THR A 169 -1.02 -14.47 -24.58
N PHE A 170 -2.00 -14.21 -23.70
CA PHE A 170 -3.06 -15.19 -23.42
C PHE A 170 -3.98 -15.47 -24.62
N LYS A 171 -4.28 -14.45 -25.43
CA LYS A 171 -5.17 -14.56 -26.60
C LYS A 171 -4.46 -14.82 -27.93
N SER A 172 -3.15 -15.01 -27.91
CA SER A 172 -2.33 -15.14 -29.13
C SER A 172 -2.51 -13.99 -30.14
N LEU A 173 -2.44 -12.74 -29.67
CA LEU A 173 -2.56 -11.54 -30.50
C LEU A 173 -1.18 -10.95 -30.83
N ALA A 174 -1.05 -10.27 -31.97
CA ALA A 174 0.12 -9.45 -32.33
C ALA A 174 1.49 -10.17 -32.18
N SER A 175 1.58 -11.43 -32.64
CA SER A 175 2.78 -12.29 -32.60
C SER A 175 3.12 -12.89 -31.23
N PHE A 176 2.42 -12.51 -30.16
CA PHE A 176 2.55 -13.18 -28.87
C PHE A 176 1.80 -14.51 -28.88
N SER A 177 2.30 -15.50 -28.16
CA SER A 177 1.69 -16.82 -28.06
C SER A 177 1.91 -17.41 -26.66
N PRO A 178 0.91 -18.11 -26.08
CA PRO A 178 1.04 -18.85 -24.83
C PRO A 178 2.15 -19.90 -24.84
N SER A 179 2.52 -20.39 -26.03
CA SER A 179 3.56 -21.41 -26.21
C SER A 179 4.98 -20.86 -26.14
N LYS A 180 5.17 -19.54 -26.39
CA LYS A 180 6.48 -18.86 -26.32
C LYS A 180 6.36 -17.52 -25.59
N PRO A 181 6.02 -17.52 -24.30
CA PRO A 181 5.68 -16.31 -23.55
C PRO A 181 6.88 -15.55 -22.99
N ALA A 182 7.93 -15.38 -23.80
CA ALA A 182 9.17 -14.77 -23.34
C ALA A 182 8.97 -13.33 -22.84
N ALA A 183 8.12 -12.54 -23.51
CA ALA A 183 7.87 -11.15 -23.10
C ALA A 183 7.17 -11.05 -21.74
N LEU A 184 6.16 -11.90 -21.48
CA LEU A 184 5.47 -11.97 -20.20
C LEU A 184 6.44 -12.41 -19.08
N TRP A 185 7.31 -13.37 -19.38
CA TRP A 185 8.33 -13.83 -18.44
C TRP A 185 9.31 -12.72 -18.06
N ILE A 186 9.83 -11.99 -19.05
CA ILE A 186 10.74 -10.85 -18.82
C ILE A 186 10.06 -9.79 -17.95
N LEU A 187 8.80 -9.48 -18.22
CA LEU A 187 8.03 -8.49 -17.47
C LEU A 187 7.78 -8.92 -16.01
N MET A 188 7.39 -10.18 -15.79
CA MET A 188 7.08 -10.68 -14.45
C MET A 188 8.32 -10.85 -13.56
N TYR A 189 9.44 -11.28 -14.13
CA TYR A 189 10.64 -11.62 -13.35
C TYR A 189 11.74 -10.58 -13.45
N ILE A 190 12.16 -10.22 -14.66
CA ILE A 190 13.29 -9.30 -14.86
C ILE A 190 12.89 -7.87 -14.52
N PHE A 191 11.79 -7.38 -15.07
CA PHE A 191 11.37 -5.99 -14.84
C PHE A 191 10.99 -5.75 -13.37
N ASN A 192 10.16 -6.60 -12.78
CA ASN A 192 9.79 -6.48 -11.37
C ASN A 192 11.01 -6.67 -10.44
N GLY A 193 11.87 -7.65 -10.74
CA GLY A 193 13.10 -7.89 -9.99
C GLY A 193 14.07 -6.71 -10.06
N ALA A 194 14.22 -6.10 -11.23
CA ALA A 194 15.03 -4.89 -11.41
C ALA A 194 14.44 -3.71 -10.64
N CYS A 195 13.12 -3.51 -10.68
CA CYS A 195 12.46 -2.46 -9.91
C CYS A 195 12.74 -2.58 -8.41
N LEU A 196 12.59 -3.79 -7.86
CA LEU A 196 12.87 -4.08 -6.46
C LEU A 196 14.36 -3.90 -6.13
N ALA A 197 15.27 -4.41 -6.95
CA ALA A 197 16.71 -4.31 -6.72
C ALA A 197 17.17 -2.85 -6.70
N ILE A 198 16.72 -2.04 -7.66
CA ILE A 198 17.01 -0.60 -7.69
C ILE A 198 16.43 0.09 -6.45
N TYR A 199 15.18 -0.21 -6.09
CA TYR A 199 14.56 0.33 -4.87
C TYR A 199 15.39 0.04 -3.61
N VAL A 200 15.80 -1.22 -3.41
CA VAL A 200 16.60 -1.62 -2.24
C VAL A 200 17.95 -0.90 -2.20
N VAL A 201 18.65 -0.81 -3.34
CA VAL A 201 19.93 -0.09 -3.43
C VAL A 201 19.74 1.39 -3.09
N LEU A 202 18.71 2.03 -3.64
CA LEU A 202 18.39 3.43 -3.35
C LEU A 202 18.07 3.65 -1.87
N GLN A 203 17.25 2.81 -1.24
CA GLN A 203 16.92 2.95 0.18
C GLN A 203 18.14 2.73 1.08
N LEU A 204 18.98 1.73 0.77
CA LEU A 204 20.22 1.51 1.52
C LEU A 204 21.16 2.71 1.39
N LEU A 205 21.29 3.30 0.20
CA LEU A 205 22.10 4.50 0.02
C LEU A 205 21.57 5.69 0.82
N LEU A 206 20.26 5.91 0.81
CA LEU A 206 19.62 6.98 1.59
C LEU A 206 19.90 6.81 3.09
N VAL A 207 19.64 5.61 3.64
CA VAL A 207 19.85 5.36 5.07
C VAL A 207 21.33 5.46 5.46
N MET A 208 22.23 4.95 4.63
CA MET A 208 23.66 4.94 4.95
C MET A 208 24.33 6.32 4.84
N ARG A 209 23.80 7.22 4.00
CA ARG A 209 24.40 8.53 3.71
C ARG A 209 23.69 9.70 4.38
N THR A 210 22.39 9.61 4.59
CA THR A 210 21.56 10.75 5.01
C THR A 210 21.04 10.62 6.44
N LEU A 211 20.74 9.40 6.90
CA LEU A 211 20.13 9.16 8.22
C LEU A 211 21.18 8.81 9.29
N ASP A 212 21.03 9.42 10.47
CA ASP A 212 21.83 9.09 11.66
C ASP A 212 21.35 7.79 12.33
N ASP A 213 20.03 7.55 12.37
CA ASP A 213 19.46 6.29 12.85
C ASP A 213 19.56 5.19 11.78
N ARG A 214 20.25 4.09 12.14
CA ARG A 214 20.47 2.92 11.27
C ARG A 214 19.45 1.81 11.47
N TRP A 215 18.53 1.96 12.42
CA TRP A 215 17.45 1.00 12.65
C TRP A 215 16.61 0.66 11.39
N PRO A 216 16.30 1.62 10.47
CA PRO A 216 15.57 1.34 9.23
C PRO A 216 16.27 0.34 8.29
N ILE A 217 17.59 0.12 8.43
CA ILE A 217 18.31 -0.92 7.66
C ILE A 217 17.74 -2.30 7.98
N GLY A 218 17.37 -2.54 9.25
CA GLY A 218 16.73 -3.77 9.68
C GLY A 218 15.43 -4.02 8.92
N ASP A 219 14.57 -3.02 8.79
CA ASP A 219 13.31 -3.14 8.06
C ASP A 219 13.53 -3.49 6.58
N ILE A 220 14.52 -2.87 5.92
CA ILE A 220 14.87 -3.19 4.52
C ILE A 220 15.34 -4.66 4.41
N LEU A 221 16.24 -5.10 5.29
CA LEU A 221 16.79 -6.46 5.27
C LEU A 221 15.75 -7.52 5.58
N PHE A 222 14.89 -7.30 6.59
CA PHE A 222 13.78 -8.20 6.88
C PHE A 222 12.76 -8.23 5.74
N GLY A 223 12.44 -7.07 5.15
CA GLY A 223 11.55 -6.98 4.00
C GLY A 223 12.05 -7.78 2.79
N LEU A 224 13.34 -7.63 2.46
CA LEU A 224 14.00 -8.41 1.41
C LEU A 224 14.07 -9.90 1.76
N GLY A 225 14.41 -10.22 3.01
CA GLY A 225 14.49 -11.59 3.51
C GLY A 225 13.16 -12.33 3.38
N PHE A 226 12.06 -11.72 3.85
CA PHE A 226 10.72 -12.31 3.69
C PHE A 226 10.33 -12.47 2.23
N PHE A 227 10.62 -11.48 1.37
CA PHE A 227 10.35 -11.59 -0.06
C PHE A 227 11.11 -12.75 -0.71
N THR A 228 12.42 -12.88 -0.45
CA THR A 228 13.24 -13.97 -0.97
C THR A 228 12.79 -15.33 -0.46
N VAL A 229 12.48 -15.45 0.84
CA VAL A 229 11.91 -16.69 1.41
C VAL A 229 10.60 -17.04 0.73
N GLY A 230 9.72 -16.06 0.48
CA GLY A 230 8.47 -16.27 -0.27
C GLY A 230 8.71 -16.84 -1.68
N LEU A 231 9.66 -16.27 -2.42
CA LEU A 231 10.06 -16.78 -3.75
C LEU A 231 10.61 -18.20 -3.71
N VAL A 232 11.44 -18.50 -2.71
CA VAL A 232 12.03 -19.84 -2.53
C VAL A 232 10.96 -20.88 -2.19
N LEU A 233 9.98 -20.51 -1.33
CA LEU A 233 8.89 -21.40 -0.96
C LEU A 233 7.98 -21.73 -2.14
N ILE A 234 7.63 -20.74 -2.97
CA ILE A 234 6.76 -20.98 -4.12
C ILE A 234 7.47 -21.68 -5.28
N TYR A 235 8.69 -21.29 -5.64
CA TYR A 235 9.37 -21.84 -6.83
C TYR A 235 10.26 -23.05 -6.53
N GLY A 236 10.76 -23.20 -5.31
CA GLY A 236 11.65 -24.29 -4.93
C GLY A 236 10.96 -25.42 -4.16
N PHE A 237 10.13 -25.07 -3.18
CA PHE A 237 9.59 -26.04 -2.20
C PHE A 237 8.09 -26.31 -2.30
N SER A 238 7.37 -25.69 -3.23
CA SER A 238 5.91 -25.78 -3.31
C SER A 238 5.39 -27.23 -3.40
N GLN A 239 5.99 -28.06 -4.27
CA GLN A 239 5.62 -29.49 -4.38
C GLN A 239 5.93 -30.26 -3.08
N THR A 240 7.13 -30.08 -2.53
CA THR A 240 7.55 -30.75 -1.29
C THR A 240 6.64 -30.42 -0.12
N ILE A 241 6.23 -29.15 0.01
CA ILE A 241 5.30 -28.69 1.04
C ILE A 241 3.93 -29.35 0.84
N CYS A 242 3.41 -29.31 -0.39
CA CYS A 242 2.11 -29.85 -0.74
C CYS A 242 2.00 -31.36 -0.45
N ASP A 243 3.02 -32.14 -0.80
CA ASP A 243 3.07 -33.57 -0.51
C ASP A 243 3.21 -33.85 1.00
N ALA A 244 4.06 -33.09 1.70
CA ALA A 244 4.32 -33.27 3.14
C ALA A 244 3.08 -33.03 4.01
N ILE A 245 2.19 -32.14 3.59
CA ILE A 245 0.94 -31.82 4.30
C ILE A 245 -0.30 -32.36 3.58
N THR A 246 -0.16 -33.45 2.81
CA THR A 246 -1.27 -34.22 2.23
C THR A 246 -2.28 -33.36 1.45
N HIS A 247 -1.80 -32.38 0.69
CA HIS A 247 -2.61 -31.43 -0.10
C HIS A 247 -3.53 -30.51 0.71
N TYR A 248 -3.29 -30.26 2.00
CA TYR A 248 -4.05 -29.24 2.75
C TYR A 248 -3.64 -27.81 2.40
N VAL A 249 -2.34 -27.61 2.17
CA VAL A 249 -1.71 -26.31 1.91
C VAL A 249 -0.62 -26.53 0.85
N ASP A 250 -0.24 -25.49 0.13
CA ASP A 250 0.83 -25.51 -0.88
C ASP A 250 1.81 -24.34 -0.67
N GLY A 251 2.81 -24.22 -1.56
CA GLY A 251 3.78 -23.14 -1.49
C GLY A 251 3.18 -21.74 -1.65
N LEU A 252 2.00 -21.62 -2.28
CA LEU A 252 1.33 -20.34 -2.48
C LEU A 252 0.92 -19.73 -1.14
N PHE A 253 0.31 -20.50 -0.25
CA PHE A 253 -0.07 -20.03 1.09
C PHE A 253 1.08 -19.37 1.85
N PHE A 254 2.21 -20.08 1.97
CA PHE A 254 3.36 -19.55 2.70
C PHE A 254 4.02 -18.38 1.96
N SER A 255 4.05 -18.43 0.62
CA SER A 255 4.58 -17.31 -0.15
C SER A 255 3.76 -16.04 0.01
N GLN A 256 2.42 -16.12 0.04
CA GLN A 256 1.56 -14.96 0.25
C GLN A 256 1.69 -14.38 1.66
N LEU A 257 1.86 -15.24 2.68
CA LEU A 257 2.21 -14.78 4.03
C LEU A 257 3.54 -14.03 4.05
N CYS A 258 4.57 -14.58 3.41
CA CYS A 258 5.88 -13.94 3.31
C CYS A 258 5.83 -12.62 2.53
N PHE A 259 5.05 -12.54 1.44
CA PHE A 259 4.86 -11.30 0.69
C PHE A 259 4.10 -10.25 1.51
N LEU A 260 3.08 -10.65 2.28
CA LEU A 260 2.40 -9.75 3.21
C LEU A 260 3.39 -9.19 4.25
N LEU A 261 4.20 -10.05 4.88
CA LEU A 261 5.22 -9.63 5.84
C LEU A 261 6.27 -8.69 5.20
N SER A 262 6.67 -8.93 3.96
CA SER A 262 7.56 -8.03 3.22
C SER A 262 6.92 -6.64 3.02
N VAL A 263 5.64 -6.59 2.60
CA VAL A 263 4.91 -5.32 2.46
C VAL A 263 4.74 -4.60 3.81
N MET A 264 4.55 -5.34 4.91
CA MET A 264 4.54 -4.76 6.25
C MET A 264 5.89 -4.15 6.64
N MET A 265 7.01 -4.73 6.20
CA MET A 265 8.33 -4.13 6.42
C MET A 265 8.53 -2.87 5.58
N VAL A 266 7.98 -2.79 4.37
CA VAL A 266 7.95 -1.54 3.59
C VAL A 266 7.18 -0.44 4.33
N TYR A 267 6.04 -0.78 4.95
CA TYR A 267 5.29 0.13 5.81
C TYR A 267 6.12 0.58 7.02
N LYS A 268 6.73 -0.36 7.76
CA LYS A 268 7.57 -0.05 8.92
C LYS A 268 8.77 0.81 8.57
N TYR A 269 9.42 0.53 7.45
CA TYR A 269 10.50 1.35 6.93
C TYR A 269 10.04 2.80 6.70
N TRP A 270 8.92 2.99 5.99
CA TRP A 270 8.34 4.32 5.75
C TRP A 270 7.95 5.03 7.06
N ASP A 271 7.35 4.30 7.99
CA ASP A 271 6.97 4.83 9.30
C ASP A 271 8.20 5.26 10.11
N SER A 272 9.29 4.48 10.03
CA SER A 272 10.50 4.73 10.79
C SER A 272 11.28 5.95 10.34
N ILE A 273 11.21 6.31 9.05
CA ILE A 273 11.85 7.52 8.50
C ILE A 273 10.96 8.77 8.62
N THR A 274 9.72 8.65 9.12
CA THR A 274 8.74 9.74 9.28
C THR A 274 8.25 9.89 10.73
N LYS A 275 9.11 9.63 11.72
CA LYS A 275 8.75 9.65 13.15
C LYS A 275 8.45 11.05 13.70
N GLU A 276 9.05 12.08 13.12
CA GLU A 276 9.18 13.44 13.69
C GLU A 276 7.84 14.22 13.72
N ASP A 277 6.83 13.77 12.96
CA ASP A 277 5.55 14.48 12.86
C ASP A 277 4.64 14.33 14.07
N LEU A 278 4.81 13.29 14.89
CA LEU A 278 3.93 13.04 16.04
C LEU A 278 4.34 13.84 17.28
N GLU A 279 5.59 14.28 17.37
CA GLU A 279 6.11 15.02 18.51
C GLU A 279 5.52 16.44 18.61
N PHE A 280 5.20 17.05 17.47
CA PHE A 280 4.59 18.37 17.41
C PHE A 280 3.08 18.39 17.77
N SER A 281 2.41 17.23 17.79
CA SER A 281 0.99 17.14 18.19
C SER A 281 0.79 17.03 19.71
N VAL A 282 1.80 16.54 20.43
CA VAL A 282 1.72 16.40 21.90
C VAL A 282 1.96 17.74 22.62
N GLY A 283 2.65 18.70 21.99
CA GLY A 283 2.87 20.05 22.54
C GLY A 283 1.60 20.90 22.71
N SER A 284 0.50 20.59 22.03
CA SER A 284 -0.76 21.34 22.17
C SER A 284 -1.48 21.06 23.49
N LYS A 285 -1.38 19.84 24.04
CA LYS A 285 -2.00 19.52 25.33
C LYS A 285 -1.21 20.04 26.52
N GLN A 286 0.14 20.06 26.45
CA GLN A 286 0.96 20.70 27.48
C GLN A 286 0.65 22.20 27.58
N ALA A 287 0.50 22.89 26.45
CA ALA A 287 0.19 24.33 26.42
C ALA A 287 -1.16 24.68 27.08
N VAL A 288 -2.16 23.78 27.03
CA VAL A 288 -3.46 23.99 27.70
C VAL A 288 -3.33 23.94 29.22
N TRP A 289 -2.48 23.06 29.76
CA TRP A 289 -2.20 23.01 31.20
C TRP A 289 -1.39 24.23 31.67
N ASP A 290 -0.43 24.70 30.86
CA ASP A 290 0.35 25.89 31.20
C ASP A 290 -0.51 27.17 31.21
N ILE A 291 -1.45 27.32 30.28
CA ILE A 291 -2.40 28.45 30.28
C ILE A 291 -3.36 28.34 31.46
N SER A 292 -3.95 27.17 31.70
CA SER A 292 -4.92 26.99 32.79
C SER A 292 -4.27 27.11 34.19
N ALA A 293 -3.01 26.69 34.34
CA ALA A 293 -2.23 26.89 35.55
C ALA A 293 -1.85 28.37 35.75
N LYS A 294 -1.50 29.08 34.67
CA LYS A 294 -1.17 30.51 34.74
C LYS A 294 -2.41 31.38 34.99
N GLU A 295 -3.55 31.04 34.40
CA GLU A 295 -4.84 31.68 34.70
C GLU A 295 -5.30 31.39 36.14
N GLY A 296 -5.07 30.17 36.65
CA GLY A 296 -5.33 29.84 38.06
C GLY A 296 -4.43 30.57 39.06
N LEU A 297 -3.18 30.85 38.68
CA LEU A 297 -2.24 31.66 39.47
C LEU A 297 -2.59 33.16 39.42
N LEU A 298 -2.95 33.69 38.26
CA LEU A 298 -3.38 35.08 38.12
C LEU A 298 -4.72 35.36 38.81
N ALA A 299 -5.58 34.35 38.96
CA ALA A 299 -6.82 34.45 39.74
C ALA A 299 -6.61 34.42 41.26
N GLN A 300 -5.42 34.04 41.74
CA GLN A 300 -5.07 34.05 43.18
C GLN A 300 -4.44 35.36 43.65
N ASP A 301 -4.00 36.23 42.74
CA ASP A 301 -3.36 37.52 43.06
C ASP A 301 -4.33 38.71 43.12
N GLU A 302 -5.64 38.50 42.93
CA GLU A 302 -6.66 39.52 43.21
C GLU A 302 -7.03 39.49 44.70
N PRO A 303 -6.71 40.54 45.50
CA PRO A 303 -7.13 40.61 46.89
C PRO A 303 -8.65 40.83 46.93
N SER A 304 -9.37 39.81 47.38
CA SER A 304 -10.81 39.89 47.63
C SER A 304 -11.07 40.74 48.90
N ASP A 305 -11.25 42.04 48.73
CA ASP A 305 -11.84 42.92 49.75
C ASP A 305 -12.88 43.84 49.11
N PHE A 306 -14.16 43.40 49.04
CA PHE A 306 -15.33 44.20 49.46
C PHE A 306 -16.67 43.42 49.30
N TYR A 307 -17.33 43.16 50.43
CA TYR A 307 -18.76 42.87 50.67
C TYR A 307 -19.54 41.79 49.88
N GLY A 308 -19.89 40.71 50.59
CA GLY A 308 -21.28 40.53 51.05
C GLY A 308 -22.22 39.58 50.29
N SER A 309 -22.57 38.49 50.97
CA SER A 309 -23.79 37.66 50.85
C SER A 309 -23.73 36.39 49.97
N ALA A 310 -23.63 35.25 50.66
CA ALA A 310 -24.18 33.95 50.23
C ALA A 310 -25.70 33.90 50.56
N PRO A 311 -26.50 32.87 50.19
CA PRO A 311 -26.13 31.62 49.51
C PRO A 311 -27.07 31.21 48.35
N GLY A 312 -26.62 30.28 47.50
CA GLY A 312 -27.47 29.71 46.45
C GLY A 312 -26.81 28.54 45.73
N MET A 313 -26.89 27.38 46.36
CA MET A 313 -26.38 26.09 45.89
C MET A 313 -27.32 25.50 44.83
N THR A 314 -26.91 25.36 43.57
CA THR A 314 -27.46 24.34 42.65
C THR A 314 -26.42 23.86 41.63
N SER A 315 -26.35 22.53 41.53
CA SER A 315 -25.54 21.73 40.59
C SER A 315 -26.29 21.54 39.25
N PRO A 316 -25.67 20.89 38.24
CA PRO A 316 -25.88 21.19 36.82
C PRO A 316 -27.02 20.39 36.20
N ALA A 317 -27.82 21.03 35.33
CA ALA A 317 -28.62 20.33 34.34
C ALA A 317 -29.06 21.26 33.20
N ASN A 318 -28.67 20.87 31.98
CA ASN A 318 -29.37 20.98 30.72
C ASN A 318 -29.96 22.33 30.21
N SER A 319 -29.63 22.55 28.93
CA SER A 319 -30.50 23.06 27.87
C SER A 319 -30.99 24.50 27.96
N HIS A 320 -30.43 25.37 27.13
CA HIS A 320 -31.07 25.94 25.94
C HIS A 320 -30.36 27.24 25.54
N LEU A 321 -29.74 27.23 24.37
CA LEU A 321 -29.35 28.44 23.65
C LEU A 321 -30.59 29.05 22.99
N PRO A 322 -30.85 30.35 23.15
CA PRO A 322 -31.50 31.15 22.13
C PRO A 322 -30.47 32.03 21.39
N PRO A 323 -30.70 32.34 20.10
CA PRO A 323 -29.74 33.10 19.30
C PRO A 323 -29.96 34.61 19.49
N SER A 324 -28.89 35.37 19.58
CA SER A 324 -28.96 36.82 19.44
C SER A 324 -27.82 37.35 18.58
N ASN A 325 -28.20 37.76 17.36
CA ASN A 325 -27.58 38.81 16.57
C ASN A 325 -27.01 39.91 17.48
N HIS A 326 -25.76 40.33 17.25
CA HIS A 326 -25.45 41.77 17.12
C HIS A 326 -24.05 41.97 16.53
N SER A 327 -24.04 42.73 15.44
CA SER A 327 -22.93 43.33 14.73
C SER A 327 -22.34 44.53 15.49
N VAL A 328 -21.03 44.52 15.79
CA VAL A 328 -20.15 45.70 16.02
C VAL A 328 -18.72 45.16 15.85
N GLY A 329 -17.78 45.67 15.07
CA GLY A 329 -17.46 47.02 14.62
C GLY A 329 -15.97 47.23 14.95
N TYR A 330 -15.09 47.18 13.93
CA TYR A 330 -13.64 47.34 14.07
C TYR A 330 -13.25 48.78 14.45
N PRO A 331 -12.13 48.99 15.20
CA PRO A 331 -11.66 50.33 15.56
C PRO A 331 -10.79 50.97 14.46
N PRO A 332 -10.63 52.31 14.48
CA PRO A 332 -10.14 53.09 13.34
C PRO A 332 -8.63 53.34 13.38
N HIS A 333 -8.01 53.43 12.19
CA HIS A 333 -6.67 53.98 11.99
C HIS A 333 -6.78 55.39 11.38
N MET A 334 -6.42 56.41 12.16
CA MET A 334 -5.95 57.71 11.64
C MET A 334 -4.45 57.55 11.33
N GLY A 335 -3.83 58.23 10.37
CA GLY A 335 -4.29 59.24 9.43
C GLY A 335 -3.12 59.73 8.55
N GLY A 336 -3.45 60.61 7.60
CA GLY A 336 -2.51 61.43 6.83
C GLY A 336 -2.15 60.82 5.46
N GLY A 337 -2.38 61.45 4.32
CA GLY A 337 -2.90 62.78 4.02
C GLY A 337 -2.50 63.14 2.59
N GLY A 338 -3.42 63.74 1.83
CA GLY A 338 -3.10 64.57 0.68
C GLY A 338 -3.53 64.04 -0.70
N PRO A 339 -3.97 64.92 -1.63
CA PRO A 339 -5.09 64.62 -2.51
C PRO A 339 -4.83 64.70 -4.03
N LYS A 340 -5.73 64.02 -4.77
CA LYS A 340 -6.43 64.44 -5.99
C LYS A 340 -5.80 64.27 -7.39
N TYR A 341 -6.76 64.01 -8.29
CA TYR A 341 -6.78 63.94 -9.77
C TYR A 341 -6.35 62.59 -10.34
N GLY A 342 -7.10 61.94 -11.22
CA GLY A 342 -8.25 62.28 -12.05
C GLY A 342 -8.28 61.24 -13.18
N GLY A 343 -9.45 60.91 -13.71
CA GLY A 343 -9.67 59.71 -14.53
C GLY A 343 -8.85 59.63 -15.82
N TYR A 344 -8.66 58.41 -16.31
CA TYR A 344 -9.50 57.78 -17.34
C TYR A 344 -9.49 56.27 -17.16
#